data_AF-A0A7R8UN08-F1
#
_entry.id   AF-A0A7R8UN08-F1
#
_cell.length_a   1.000
_cell.length_b   1.000
_cell.length_c   1.000
_cell.angle_alpha   90.00
_cell.angle_beta   90.00
_cell.angle_gamma   90.00
#
_symmetry.space_group_name_H-M   'P 1'
#
loop_
_entity.id
_entity.type
_entity.pdbx_description
1 polymer ?
#
loop_
_entity_poly.entity_id
_entity_poly.type
_entity_poly.pdbx_seq_one_letter_code
_entity_poly.pdbx_strand_id
1 'polypeptide(L)'
;MQRFLLVADWSLFGVSIYFYLVAISVPIMIIVYFTSRTDSPPVYHLIYAVHAIWICMVLIRMMASETSSLTYTIGMASQMSPTFIMVTLTTWEGGIGSLIANVALAYRGYQRMSFAACFGSPLFSILFKYSLKFQLKGMPVTFGARYLYRVLTSESGVAKVGQGPLGSTIHVILFTIIFFPLMGNLVARDKGRKSLGVYRLLFYPIFLLFALLAEFEIIHGHGTDHTDQRVKLN
;
A
#
# COMPACT_ATOMS: atom_id res chain seq x y z
N MET A 1 22.72 17.27 1.51
CA MET A 1 22.66 15.79 1.42
C MET A 1 21.77 15.29 2.54
N GLN A 2 20.54 14.85 2.24
CA GLN A 2 19.68 14.20 3.24
C GLN A 2 20.33 12.86 3.64
N ARG A 3 20.54 12.66 4.93
CA ARG A 3 21.19 11.46 5.48
C ARG A 3 20.17 10.32 5.55
N PHE A 4 20.47 9.18 4.93
CA PHE A 4 19.61 7.99 4.80
C PHE A 4 19.60 7.06 6.03
N LEU A 5 19.91 7.58 7.20
CA LEU A 5 19.92 6.81 8.45
C LEU A 5 19.15 7.60 9.50
N LEU A 6 17.84 7.71 9.32
CA LEU A 6 16.96 8.39 10.29
C LEU A 6 17.01 7.72 11.68
N VAL A 7 17.45 6.48 11.76
CA VAL A 7 17.64 5.71 13.00
C VAL A 7 19.00 6.00 13.66
N ALA A 8 20.05 6.32 12.90
CA ALA A 8 21.38 6.56 13.48
C ALA A 8 21.47 7.86 14.29
N ASP A 9 20.59 8.82 13.99
CA ASP A 9 20.51 10.10 14.70
C ASP A 9 19.76 9.99 16.05
N TRP A 10 19.16 8.84 16.36
CA TRP A 10 18.56 8.60 17.69
C TRP A 10 19.66 8.29 18.71
N SER A 11 20.19 9.35 19.32
CA SER A 11 21.07 9.25 20.48
C SER A 11 20.27 9.43 21.76
N LEU A 12 20.26 8.42 22.63
CA LEU A 12 19.83 8.56 24.02
C LEU A 12 21.09 8.78 24.85
N PHE A 13 21.15 9.88 25.62
CA PHE A 13 22.32 10.24 26.44
C PHE A 13 23.67 10.26 25.69
N GLY A 14 23.67 10.65 24.41
CA GLY A 14 24.88 10.73 23.59
C GLY A 14 25.42 9.39 23.08
N VAL A 15 24.71 8.28 23.34
CA VAL A 15 25.05 6.94 22.83
C VAL A 15 24.01 6.52 21.79
N SER A 16 24.47 5.95 20.68
CA SER A 16 23.60 5.49 19.59
C SER A 16 22.74 4.31 20.01
N ILE A 17 21.47 4.30 19.58
CA ILE A 17 20.46 3.29 19.93
C ILE A 17 20.89 1.84 19.64
N TYR A 18 21.79 1.62 18.69
CA TYR A 18 22.34 0.30 18.36
C TYR A 18 23.05 -0.36 19.55
N PHE A 19 23.78 0.42 20.36
CA PHE A 19 24.48 -0.11 21.52
C PHE A 19 23.50 -0.62 22.58
N TYR A 20 22.37 0.07 22.78
CA TYR A 20 21.31 -0.39 23.69
C TYR A 20 20.63 -1.66 23.19
N LEU A 21 20.36 -1.75 21.88
CA LEU A 21 19.77 -2.95 21.27
C LEU A 21 20.69 -4.18 21.42
N VAL A 22 21.99 -4.02 21.18
CA VAL A 22 22.97 -5.09 21.36
C VAL A 22 23.12 -5.44 22.85
N ALA A 23 23.22 -4.45 23.73
CA ALA A 23 23.37 -4.65 25.16
C ALA A 23 22.17 -5.38 25.80
N ILE A 24 20.96 -5.21 25.26
CA ILE A 24 19.75 -5.91 25.74
C ILE A 24 19.58 -7.27 25.08
N SER A 25 19.88 -7.41 23.78
CA SER A 25 19.68 -8.66 23.04
C SER A 25 20.69 -9.76 23.41
N VAL A 26 21.95 -9.41 23.67
CA VAL A 26 23.01 -10.36 24.04
C VAL A 26 22.72 -11.13 25.34
N PRO A 27 22.37 -10.50 26.47
CA PRO A 27 22.06 -11.24 27.69
C PRO A 27 20.79 -12.09 27.55
N ILE A 28 19.77 -11.61 26.82
CA ILE A 28 18.57 -12.39 26.54
C ILE A 28 18.92 -13.64 25.72
N MET A 29 19.76 -13.51 24.69
CA MET A 29 20.25 -14.64 23.89
C MET A 29 21.01 -15.66 24.74
N ILE A 30 21.86 -15.21 25.66
CA ILE A 30 22.63 -16.08 26.55
C ILE A 30 21.70 -16.85 27.51
N ILE A 31 20.72 -16.18 28.12
CA ILE A 31 19.73 -16.81 29.01
C ILE A 31 18.92 -17.88 28.26
N VAL A 32 18.52 -17.58 27.02
CA VAL A 32 17.81 -18.53 26.16
C VAL A 32 18.68 -19.72 25.80
N TYR A 33 19.95 -19.50 25.46
CA TYR A 33 20.89 -20.56 25.12
C TYR A 33 21.05 -21.57 26.26
N PHE A 34 21.15 -21.10 27.50
CA PHE A 34 21.26 -21.97 28.67
C PHE A 34 19.95 -22.65 29.08
N THR A 35 18.80 -22.03 28.79
CA THR A 35 17.48 -22.56 29.18
C THR A 35 16.89 -23.49 28.11
N SER A 36 17.29 -23.34 26.84
CA SER A 36 16.73 -24.08 25.71
C SER A 36 17.38 -25.47 25.59
N ARG A 37 16.58 -26.53 25.78
CA ARG A 37 16.96 -27.91 25.41
C ARG A 37 16.54 -28.18 23.97
N THR A 38 17.47 -28.70 23.17
CA THR A 38 17.26 -29.00 21.73
C THR A 38 16.18 -30.07 21.47
N ASP A 39 15.89 -30.94 22.43
CA ASP A 39 15.02 -32.12 22.23
C ASP A 39 13.54 -31.93 22.55
N SER A 40 13.12 -30.78 23.11
CA SER A 40 11.72 -30.55 23.47
C SER A 40 11.34 -29.08 23.29
N PRO A 41 10.22 -28.75 22.61
CA PRO A 41 9.80 -27.37 22.43
C PRO A 41 9.53 -26.72 23.81
N PRO A 42 10.27 -25.67 24.20
CA PRO A 42 10.11 -25.06 25.51
C PRO A 42 8.76 -24.35 25.61
N VAL A 43 8.18 -24.31 26.81
CA VAL A 43 6.86 -23.70 27.10
C VAL A 43 6.81 -22.22 26.68
N TYR A 44 7.96 -21.55 26.62
CA TYR A 44 8.11 -20.14 26.21
C TYR A 44 8.13 -19.90 24.69
N HIS A 45 8.02 -20.95 23.85
CA HIS A 45 8.07 -20.81 22.38
C HIS A 45 7.03 -19.82 21.84
N LEU A 46 5.83 -19.78 22.43
CA LEU A 46 4.78 -18.83 22.03
C LEU A 46 5.20 -17.37 22.31
N ILE A 47 5.82 -17.12 23.47
CA ILE A 47 6.27 -15.77 23.85
C ILE A 47 7.38 -15.30 22.91
N TYR A 48 8.32 -16.19 22.56
CA TYR A 48 9.36 -15.89 21.57
C TYR A 48 8.78 -15.66 20.17
N ALA A 49 7.79 -16.44 19.76
CA ALA A 49 7.11 -16.22 18.49
C ALA A 49 6.40 -14.86 18.45
N VAL A 50 5.69 -14.49 19.52
CA VAL A 50 5.06 -13.16 19.65
C VAL A 50 6.11 -12.05 19.64
N HIS A 51 7.21 -12.21 20.36
CA HIS A 51 8.30 -11.24 20.38
C HIS A 51 8.98 -11.09 19.00
N ALA A 52 9.20 -12.20 18.31
CA ALA A 52 9.74 -12.21 16.94
C ALA A 52 8.80 -11.48 15.96
N ILE A 53 7.49 -11.70 16.07
CA ILE A 53 6.49 -10.97 15.27
C ILE A 53 6.59 -9.46 15.53
N TRP A 54 6.67 -9.05 16.80
CA TRP A 54 6.83 -7.64 17.18
C TRP A 54 8.11 -7.02 16.60
N ILE A 55 9.25 -7.70 16.75
CA ILE A 55 10.53 -7.24 16.19
C ILE A 55 10.44 -7.11 14.67
N CYS A 56 9.89 -8.12 13.99
CA CYS A 56 9.70 -8.09 12.54
C CYS A 56 8.82 -6.90 12.11
N MET A 57 7.73 -6.61 12.82
CA MET A 57 6.89 -5.44 12.52
C MET A 57 7.66 -4.12 12.64
N VAL A 58 8.46 -3.95 13.70
CA VAL A 58 9.29 -2.76 13.89
C VAL A 58 10.33 -2.65 12.79
N LEU A 59 11.02 -3.75 12.46
CA LEU A 59 12.01 -3.78 11.38
C LEU A 59 11.42 -3.43 10.03
N ILE A 60 10.28 -4.04 9.66
CA ILE A 60 9.60 -3.73 8.40
C ILE A 60 9.23 -2.24 8.35
N ARG A 61 8.73 -1.68 9.46
CA ARG A 61 8.40 -0.26 9.54
C ARG A 61 9.62 0.65 9.40
N MET A 62 10.76 0.28 9.97
CA MET A 62 12.01 1.03 9.82
C MET A 62 12.52 0.99 8.38
N MET A 63 12.52 -0.20 7.77
CA MET A 63 12.88 -0.37 6.36
C MET A 63 11.94 0.41 5.44
N ALA A 64 10.64 0.44 5.75
CA ALA A 64 9.65 1.21 5.00
C ALA A 64 9.91 2.73 5.09
N SER A 65 10.30 3.26 6.26
CA SER A 65 10.65 4.68 6.38
C SER A 65 11.88 5.05 5.55
N GLU A 66 12.91 4.20 5.56
CA GLU A 66 14.11 4.46 4.75
C GLU A 66 13.82 4.36 3.25
N THR A 67 13.03 3.36 2.86
CA THR A 67 12.59 3.18 1.47
C THR A 67 11.75 4.35 0.98
N SER A 68 10.92 4.94 1.85
CA SER A 68 10.13 6.13 1.53
C SER A 68 11.03 7.37 1.32
N SER A 69 12.06 7.55 2.14
CA SER A 69 13.06 8.61 1.97
C SER A 69 13.85 8.44 0.67
N LEU A 70 14.29 7.21 0.37
CA LEU A 70 14.98 6.89 -0.88
C LEU A 70 14.09 7.21 -2.09
N THR A 71 12.83 6.80 -2.03
CA THR A 71 11.84 7.09 -3.07
C THR A 71 11.68 8.58 -3.33
N TYR A 72 11.64 9.39 -2.26
CA TYR A 72 11.60 10.85 -2.39
C TYR A 72 12.83 11.41 -3.11
N THR A 73 14.03 10.93 -2.75
CA THR A 73 15.28 11.37 -3.40
C THR A 73 15.37 10.95 -4.87
N ILE A 74 14.90 9.74 -5.21
CA ILE A 74 14.79 9.26 -6.60
C ILE A 74 13.79 10.12 -7.38
N GLY A 75 12.72 10.56 -6.71
CA GLY A 75 11.75 11.49 -7.26
C GLY A 75 12.38 12.80 -7.69
N MET A 76 13.15 13.41 -6.78
CA MET A 76 13.88 14.65 -7.07
C MET A 76 14.92 14.47 -8.18
N ALA A 77 15.62 13.32 -8.23
CA ALA A 77 16.64 13.04 -9.25
C ALA A 77 16.04 12.80 -10.64
N SER A 78 14.86 12.20 -10.73
CA SER A 78 14.21 11.83 -12.00
C SER A 78 13.40 12.96 -12.67
N GLN A 79 13.41 14.18 -12.11
CA GLN A 79 12.61 15.34 -12.58
C GLN A 79 11.09 15.08 -12.66
N MET A 80 10.59 14.02 -12.01
CA MET A 80 9.17 13.69 -11.92
C MET A 80 8.61 14.12 -10.56
N SER A 81 7.29 14.30 -10.44
CA SER A 81 6.67 14.64 -9.16
C SER A 81 7.01 13.58 -8.10
N PRO A 82 7.56 13.98 -6.94
CA PRO A 82 7.83 13.04 -5.84
C PRO A 82 6.58 12.27 -5.41
N THR A 83 5.40 12.87 -5.56
CA THR A 83 4.11 12.23 -5.25
C THR A 83 3.78 11.13 -6.25
N PHE A 84 4.03 11.35 -7.54
CA PHE A 84 3.76 10.36 -8.59
C PHE A 84 4.61 9.10 -8.42
N ILE A 85 5.92 9.28 -8.20
CA ILE A 85 6.84 8.16 -7.97
C ILE A 85 6.50 7.43 -6.67
N MET A 86 6.21 8.16 -5.59
CA MET A 86 5.80 7.55 -4.32
C MET A 86 4.54 6.69 -4.48
N VAL A 87 3.48 7.23 -5.10
CA VAL A 87 2.22 6.51 -5.31
C VAL A 87 2.42 5.30 -6.22
N THR A 88 3.20 5.44 -7.28
CA THR A 88 3.47 4.37 -8.25
C THR A 88 4.26 3.22 -7.61
N LEU A 89 5.37 3.52 -6.93
CA LEU A 89 6.19 2.51 -6.26
C LEU A 89 5.42 1.79 -5.15
N THR A 90 4.65 2.54 -4.35
CA THR A 90 3.79 1.94 -3.30
C THR A 90 2.74 1.00 -3.89
N THR A 91 2.15 1.39 -5.03
CA THR A 91 1.13 0.56 -5.70
C THR A 91 1.76 -0.68 -6.33
N TRP A 92 2.95 -0.54 -6.92
CA TRP A 92 3.67 -1.65 -7.53
C TRP A 92 4.14 -2.67 -6.47
N GLU A 93 4.65 -2.18 -5.33
CA GLU A 93 5.01 -3.00 -4.16
C GLU A 93 3.83 -3.88 -3.70
N GLY A 94 2.66 -3.28 -3.48
CA GLY A 94 1.45 -4.02 -3.12
C GLY A 94 0.95 -4.96 -4.23
N GLY A 95 1.20 -4.62 -5.49
CA GLY A 95 0.76 -5.36 -6.66
C GLY A 95 1.54 -6.64 -6.91
N ILE A 96 2.88 -6.59 -6.90
CA ILE A 96 3.75 -7.72 -7.28
C ILE A 96 3.56 -8.93 -6.37
N GLY A 97 3.53 -8.71 -5.05
CA GLY A 97 3.37 -9.82 -4.09
C GLY A 97 2.06 -10.57 -4.32
N SER A 98 0.98 -9.82 -4.59
CA SER A 98 -0.31 -10.43 -4.93
C SER A 98 -0.29 -11.13 -6.28
N LEU A 99 0.42 -10.61 -7.29
CA LEU A 99 0.54 -11.22 -8.60
C LEU A 99 1.23 -12.59 -8.51
N ILE A 100 2.37 -12.66 -7.81
CA ILE A 100 3.13 -13.91 -7.64
C ILE A 100 2.29 -14.96 -6.92
N ALA A 101 1.62 -14.57 -5.83
CA ALA A 101 0.75 -15.47 -5.07
C ALA A 101 -0.41 -16.01 -5.93
N ASN A 102 -1.05 -15.14 -6.71
CA ASN A 102 -2.17 -15.49 -7.58
C ASN A 102 -1.74 -16.40 -8.74
N VAL A 103 -0.59 -16.11 -9.36
CA VAL A 103 -0.01 -16.96 -10.40
C VAL A 103 0.33 -18.34 -9.84
N ALA A 104 0.94 -18.43 -8.66
CA ALA A 104 1.23 -19.71 -8.01
C ALA A 104 -0.05 -20.52 -7.73
N LEU A 105 -1.13 -19.86 -7.32
CA LEU A 105 -2.42 -20.49 -7.07
C LEU A 105 -3.10 -20.95 -8.37
N ALA A 106 -2.96 -20.18 -9.45
CA ALA A 106 -3.45 -20.54 -10.78
C ALA A 106 -2.71 -21.76 -11.36
N TYR A 107 -1.40 -21.88 -11.14
CA TYR A 107 -0.62 -23.07 -11.52
C TYR A 107 -1.07 -24.34 -10.79
N ARG A 108 -1.57 -24.20 -9.55
CA ARG A 108 -2.13 -25.31 -8.77
C ARG A 108 -3.59 -25.65 -9.13
N GLY A 109 -4.15 -25.04 -10.17
CA GLY A 109 -5.53 -25.28 -10.62
C GLY A 109 -6.60 -24.48 -9.87
N TYR A 110 -6.22 -23.68 -8.86
CA TYR A 110 -7.15 -22.89 -8.05
C TYR A 110 -7.43 -21.50 -8.65
N GLN A 111 -7.76 -21.47 -9.93
CA GLN A 111 -7.95 -20.23 -10.71
C GLN A 111 -9.11 -19.38 -10.19
N ARG A 112 -10.20 -20.01 -9.75
CA ARG A 112 -11.38 -19.32 -9.19
C ARG A 112 -11.06 -18.62 -7.87
N MET A 113 -10.27 -19.27 -7.02
CA MET A 113 -9.81 -18.70 -5.76
C MET A 113 -8.86 -17.53 -6.00
N SER A 114 -7.92 -17.68 -6.94
CA SER A 114 -7.02 -16.60 -7.33
C SER A 114 -7.79 -15.38 -7.87
N PHE A 115 -8.78 -15.62 -8.72
CA PHE A 115 -9.63 -14.56 -9.24
C PHE A 115 -10.36 -13.82 -8.12
N ALA A 116 -10.96 -14.54 -7.16
CA ALA A 116 -11.62 -13.92 -6.01
C ALA A 116 -10.63 -13.16 -5.11
N ALA A 117 -9.43 -13.69 -4.88
CA ALA A 117 -8.40 -13.06 -4.06
C ALA A 117 -7.90 -11.74 -4.66
N CYS A 118 -7.74 -11.66 -5.99
CA CYS A 118 -7.35 -10.42 -6.69
C CYS A 118 -8.32 -9.25 -6.45
N PHE A 119 -9.63 -9.51 -6.42
CA PHE A 119 -10.63 -8.45 -6.16
C PHE A 119 -10.88 -8.26 -4.67
N GLY A 120 -10.78 -9.32 -3.87
CA GLY A 120 -10.98 -9.27 -2.43
C GLY A 120 -10.00 -8.35 -1.71
N SER A 121 -8.71 -8.35 -2.11
CA SER A 121 -7.68 -7.55 -1.43
C SER A 121 -7.87 -6.03 -1.55
N PRO A 122 -8.11 -5.40 -2.73
CA PRO A 122 -8.37 -3.97 -2.81
C PRO A 122 -9.71 -3.59 -2.18
N LEU A 123 -10.76 -4.42 -2.33
CA LEU A 123 -12.07 -4.17 -1.72
C LEU A 123 -11.98 -4.20 -0.18
N PHE A 124 -11.30 -5.18 0.38
CA PHE A 124 -11.06 -5.26 1.82
C PHE A 124 -10.21 -4.08 2.31
N SER A 125 -9.18 -3.69 1.54
CA SER A 125 -8.34 -2.53 1.88
C SER A 125 -9.14 -1.23 1.94
N ILE A 126 -10.08 -1.04 1.01
CA ILE A 126 -10.99 0.11 0.99
C ILE A 126 -11.95 0.03 2.19
N LEU A 127 -12.65 -1.09 2.35
CA LEU A 127 -13.59 -1.29 3.46
C LEU A 127 -12.92 -1.07 4.81
N PHE A 128 -11.76 -1.65 5.07
CA PHE A 128 -11.06 -1.48 6.34
C PHE A 128 -10.65 -0.03 6.60
N LYS A 129 -10.21 0.70 5.55
CA LYS A 129 -9.87 2.12 5.63
C LYS A 129 -11.08 3.00 5.98
N TYR A 130 -12.29 2.66 5.51
CA TYR A 130 -13.49 3.46 5.75
C TYR A 130 -14.33 3.00 6.95
N SER A 131 -14.32 1.71 7.28
CA SER A 131 -15.20 1.09 8.27
C SER A 131 -14.60 1.02 9.67
N LEU A 132 -13.28 0.92 9.83
CA LEU A 132 -12.69 0.74 11.16
C LEU A 132 -12.57 2.08 11.91
N LYS A 133 -13.56 2.39 12.74
CA LYS A 133 -13.37 3.28 13.89
C LYS A 133 -12.90 2.46 15.08
N PHE A 134 -11.63 2.57 15.44
CA PHE A 134 -11.18 2.14 16.76
C PHE A 134 -10.70 3.37 17.54
N GLN A 135 -11.61 3.98 18.28
CA GLN A 135 -11.29 5.07 19.19
C GLN A 135 -10.97 4.48 20.57
N LEU A 136 -9.73 4.04 20.76
CA LEU A 136 -9.18 3.87 22.10
C LEU A 136 -9.00 5.28 22.70
N LYS A 137 -9.73 5.58 23.77
CA LYS A 137 -9.59 6.82 24.55
C LYS A 137 -8.09 7.10 24.80
N GLY A 138 -7.55 8.13 24.16
CA GLY A 138 -6.22 8.67 24.45
C GLY A 138 -5.10 8.37 23.43
N MET A 139 -5.31 7.57 22.38
CA MET A 139 -4.27 7.36 21.36
C MET A 139 -4.88 7.39 19.95
N PRO A 140 -4.56 8.38 19.09
CA PRO A 140 -5.05 8.42 17.72
C PRO A 140 -4.28 7.41 16.87
N VAL A 141 -4.57 6.11 17.02
CA VAL A 141 -4.11 5.10 16.09
C VAL A 141 -4.95 5.23 14.82
N THR A 142 -4.59 6.20 13.98
CA THR A 142 -5.36 6.57 12.79
C THR A 142 -5.07 5.59 11.65
N PHE A 143 -5.50 4.34 11.80
CA PHE A 143 -5.65 3.45 10.64
C PHE A 143 -6.94 3.87 9.91
N GLY A 144 -6.81 4.69 8.86
CA GLY A 144 -7.86 4.89 7.86
C GLY A 144 -8.95 5.94 8.16
N ALA A 145 -9.19 6.33 9.40
CA ALA A 145 -10.35 7.17 9.77
C ALA A 145 -10.32 8.65 9.34
N ARG A 146 -9.41 9.10 8.44
CA ARG A 146 -9.34 10.51 8.02
C ARG A 146 -10.56 10.95 7.20
N TYR A 147 -11.16 10.05 6.42
CA TYR A 147 -12.36 10.36 5.65
C TYR A 147 -13.61 10.43 6.53
N LEU A 148 -13.79 9.44 7.41
CA LEU A 148 -14.93 9.40 8.32
C LEU A 148 -14.88 10.53 9.37
N TYR A 149 -13.69 10.90 9.85
CA TYR A 149 -13.50 12.12 10.64
C TYR A 149 -13.99 13.35 9.86
N ARG A 150 -13.56 13.53 8.61
CA ARG A 150 -14.02 14.65 7.76
C ARG A 150 -15.52 14.62 7.46
N VAL A 151 -16.15 13.45 7.33
CA VAL A 151 -17.62 13.33 7.17
C VAL A 151 -18.35 13.72 8.45
N LEU A 152 -17.84 13.34 9.62
CA LEU A 152 -18.48 13.59 10.92
C LEU A 152 -18.27 15.02 11.42
N THR A 153 -17.18 15.69 11.03
CA THR A 153 -16.93 17.10 11.34
C THR A 153 -17.54 18.05 10.29
N SER A 154 -18.19 17.52 9.24
CA SER A 154 -18.86 18.33 8.22
C SER A 154 -20.36 18.41 8.51
N GLU A 155 -20.88 19.63 8.67
CA GLU A 155 -22.29 19.89 8.99
C GLU A 155 -23.29 19.36 7.93
N SER A 156 -22.81 18.98 6.73
CA SER A 156 -23.64 18.46 5.64
C SER A 156 -23.68 16.94 5.51
N GLY A 157 -22.94 16.18 6.33
CA GLY A 157 -22.88 14.72 6.26
C GLY A 157 -22.31 14.15 4.96
N VAL A 158 -21.84 15.00 4.03
CA VAL A 158 -21.31 14.62 2.73
C VAL A 158 -19.90 15.20 2.59
N ALA A 159 -18.87 14.41 2.89
CA ALA A 159 -17.52 14.77 2.54
C ALA A 159 -17.34 14.62 1.02
N LYS A 160 -17.21 15.75 0.31
CA LYS A 160 -16.74 15.72 -1.08
C LYS A 160 -15.29 15.28 -1.08
N VAL A 161 -15.01 14.11 -1.65
CA VAL A 161 -13.64 13.71 -1.98
C VAL A 161 -13.12 14.70 -3.02
N GLY A 162 -12.05 15.43 -2.71
CA GLY A 162 -11.37 16.25 -3.70
C GLY A 162 -10.89 15.34 -4.83
N GLN A 163 -11.57 15.38 -5.97
CA GLN A 163 -11.08 14.71 -7.16
C GLN A 163 -9.90 15.53 -7.67
N GLY A 164 -8.72 14.90 -7.77
CA GLY A 164 -7.58 15.54 -8.41
C GLY A 164 -7.87 15.86 -9.89
N PRO A 165 -6.99 16.60 -10.57
CA PRO A 165 -7.16 16.96 -11.99
C PRO A 165 -7.41 15.76 -12.92
N LEU A 166 -6.89 14.58 -12.55
CA LEU A 166 -7.04 13.31 -13.27
C LEU A 166 -8.13 12.40 -12.68
N GLY A 167 -8.86 12.89 -11.66
CA GLY A 167 -9.81 12.09 -10.89
C GLY A 167 -10.89 11.48 -11.76
N SER A 168 -11.56 12.28 -12.60
CA SER A 168 -12.61 11.81 -13.51
C SER A 168 -12.13 10.66 -14.42
N THR A 169 -10.94 10.80 -15.01
CA THR A 169 -10.37 9.82 -15.93
C THR A 169 -10.01 8.51 -15.23
N ILE A 170 -9.46 8.60 -14.01
CA ILE A 170 -9.16 7.42 -13.19
C ILE A 170 -10.45 6.66 -12.82
N HIS A 171 -11.54 7.36 -12.50
CA HIS A 171 -12.83 6.70 -12.20
C HIS A 171 -13.36 5.93 -13.41
N VAL A 172 -13.28 6.51 -14.61
CA VAL A 172 -13.71 5.83 -15.85
C VAL A 172 -12.85 4.59 -16.10
N ILE A 173 -11.52 4.70 -15.99
CA ILE A 173 -10.60 3.57 -16.21
C ILE A 173 -10.86 2.46 -15.18
N LEU A 174 -11.02 2.80 -13.90
CA LEU A 174 -11.35 1.83 -12.86
C LEU A 174 -12.68 1.12 -13.12
N PHE A 175 -13.70 1.87 -13.53
CA PHE A 175 -15.00 1.29 -13.88
C PHE A 175 -14.87 0.32 -15.05
N THR A 176 -14.12 0.69 -16.10
CA THR A 176 -13.84 -0.18 -17.25
C THR A 176 -13.10 -1.46 -16.82
N ILE A 177 -12.07 -1.34 -15.97
CA ILE A 177 -11.27 -2.47 -15.49
C ILE A 177 -12.09 -3.43 -14.63
N ILE A 178 -13.13 -2.97 -13.92
CA ILE A 178 -13.98 -3.85 -13.09
C ILE A 178 -15.14 -4.45 -13.91
N PHE A 179 -15.77 -3.64 -14.76
CA PHE A 179 -16.96 -4.01 -15.51
C PHE A 179 -16.67 -5.07 -16.59
N PHE A 180 -15.60 -4.88 -17.38
CA PHE A 180 -15.25 -5.82 -18.46
C PHE A 180 -14.93 -7.23 -17.96
N PRO A 181 -14.20 -7.42 -16.85
CA PRO A 181 -13.99 -8.73 -16.28
C PRO A 181 -15.24 -9.40 -15.75
N LEU A 182 -16.09 -8.63 -15.08
CA LEU A 182 -17.33 -9.11 -14.49
C LEU A 182 -18.27 -9.62 -15.60
N MET A 183 -18.49 -8.80 -16.63
CA MET A 183 -19.30 -9.18 -17.78
C MET A 183 -18.69 -10.34 -18.57
N GLY A 184 -17.36 -10.34 -18.78
CA GLY A 184 -16.67 -11.43 -19.45
C GLY A 184 -16.82 -12.77 -18.75
N ASN A 185 -16.84 -12.80 -17.42
CA ASN A 185 -17.04 -14.02 -16.64
C ASN A 185 -18.53 -14.44 -16.56
N LEU A 186 -19.47 -13.49 -16.51
CA LEU A 186 -20.91 -13.73 -16.58
C LEU A 186 -21.31 -14.36 -17.93
N VAL A 187 -20.75 -13.83 -19.03
CA VAL A 187 -21.06 -14.29 -20.40
C VAL A 187 -20.34 -15.59 -20.75
N ALA A 188 -19.09 -15.78 -20.31
CA ALA A 188 -18.28 -16.96 -20.67
C ALA A 188 -18.55 -18.22 -19.81
N ARG A 189 -19.59 -18.19 -18.96
CA ARG A 189 -20.14 -19.30 -18.16
C ARG A 189 -19.07 -20.35 -17.79
N ASP A 190 -18.21 -19.96 -16.84
CA ASP A 190 -17.22 -20.82 -16.16
C ASP A 190 -15.99 -21.31 -16.95
N LYS A 191 -15.87 -21.02 -18.24
CA LYS A 191 -14.65 -21.32 -19.02
C LYS A 191 -13.84 -20.05 -19.25
N GLY A 192 -12.84 -19.81 -18.40
CA GLY A 192 -11.90 -18.70 -18.55
C GLY A 192 -11.16 -18.75 -19.89
N ARG A 193 -11.62 -17.97 -20.87
CA ARG A 193 -10.98 -17.89 -22.19
C ARG A 193 -9.64 -17.17 -22.04
N LYS A 194 -8.56 -17.75 -22.59
CA LYS A 194 -7.21 -17.16 -22.59
C LYS A 194 -7.19 -15.74 -23.17
N SER A 195 -8.05 -15.45 -24.15
CA SER A 195 -8.19 -14.12 -24.77
C SER A 195 -8.63 -13.03 -23.79
N LEU A 196 -9.50 -13.34 -22.82
CA LEU A 196 -9.94 -12.39 -21.79
C LEU A 196 -8.78 -12.03 -20.84
N GLY A 197 -7.90 -12.98 -20.54
CA GLY A 197 -6.69 -12.74 -19.75
C GLY A 197 -5.71 -11.83 -20.47
N VAL A 198 -5.44 -12.10 -21.76
CA VAL A 198 -4.53 -11.29 -22.58
C VAL A 198 -5.03 -9.85 -22.73
N TYR A 199 -6.32 -9.67 -23.02
CA TYR A 199 -6.94 -8.33 -23.06
C TYR A 199 -6.71 -7.55 -21.76
N ARG A 200 -6.92 -8.17 -20.59
CA ARG A 200 -6.74 -7.50 -19.29
C ARG A 200 -5.28 -7.18 -19.00
N LEU A 201 -4.36 -8.06 -19.40
CA LEU A 201 -2.93 -7.83 -19.26
C LEU A 201 -2.48 -6.62 -20.10
N LEU A 202 -3.06 -6.43 -21.29
CA LEU A 202 -2.76 -5.30 -22.17
C LEU A 202 -3.34 -3.96 -21.67
N PHE A 203 -4.43 -3.97 -20.90
CA PHE A 203 -5.00 -2.74 -20.34
C PHE A 203 -4.10 -2.07 -19.30
N TYR A 204 -3.30 -2.85 -18.55
CA TYR A 204 -2.40 -2.30 -17.54
C TYR A 204 -1.24 -1.44 -18.10
N PRO A 205 -0.46 -1.87 -19.11
CA PRO A 205 0.57 -1.01 -19.70
C PRO A 205 -0.03 0.20 -20.43
N ILE A 206 -1.24 0.10 -21.00
CA ILE A 206 -1.95 1.26 -21.56
C ILE A 206 -2.27 2.28 -20.46
N PHE A 207 -2.72 1.81 -19.30
CA PHE A 207 -2.95 2.67 -18.14
C PHE A 207 -1.65 3.32 -17.63
N LEU A 208 -0.55 2.56 -17.55
CA LEU A 208 0.75 3.12 -17.14
C LEU A 208 1.24 4.17 -18.14
N LEU A 209 1.08 3.92 -19.44
CA LEU A 209 1.41 4.90 -20.48
C LEU A 209 0.58 6.18 -20.29
N PHE A 210 -0.73 6.06 -20.10
CA PHE A 210 -1.60 7.20 -19.81
C PHE A 210 -1.15 7.97 -18.55
N ALA A 211 -0.81 7.27 -17.47
CA ALA A 211 -0.34 7.87 -16.23
C ALA A 211 0.99 8.63 -16.41
N LEU A 212 1.92 8.10 -17.22
CA LEU A 212 3.17 8.77 -17.56
C LEU A 212 2.93 10.01 -18.43
N LEU A 213 2.09 9.92 -19.46
CA LEU A 213 1.78 11.08 -20.31
C LEU A 213 1.05 12.19 -19.54
N ALA A 214 0.23 11.83 -18.56
CA ALA A 214 -0.42 12.78 -17.67
C ALA A 214 0.59 13.48 -16.73
N GLU A 215 1.60 12.76 -16.25
CA GLU A 215 2.67 13.32 -15.41
C GLU A 215 3.59 14.28 -16.19
N PHE A 216 3.86 14.01 -17.48
CA PHE A 216 4.61 14.93 -18.35
C PHE A 216 3.79 16.15 -18.83
N GLU A 217 2.58 16.35 -18.30
CA GLU A 217 1.62 17.40 -18.71
C GLU A 217 1.27 17.40 -20.21
N ILE A 218 1.55 16.32 -20.93
CA ILE A 218 1.24 16.17 -22.36
C ILE A 218 -0.26 15.97 -22.55
N ILE A 219 -0.91 15.28 -21.61
CA ILE A 219 -2.34 14.99 -21.64
C ILE A 219 -3.04 15.64 -20.45
N HIS A 220 -3.99 16.52 -20.73
CA HIS A 220 -4.85 17.13 -19.71
C HIS A 220 -6.00 16.18 -19.36
N GLY A 221 -6.40 16.18 -18.08
CA GLY A 221 -7.48 15.34 -17.56
C GLY A 221 -8.80 15.62 -18.27
N HIS A 222 -9.59 14.57 -18.49
CA HIS A 222 -10.88 14.68 -19.16
C HIS A 222 -11.83 15.55 -18.30
N GLY A 223 -12.14 16.76 -18.78
CA GLY A 223 -13.02 17.73 -18.09
C GLY A 223 -12.31 18.92 -17.43
N THR A 224 -10.99 19.06 -17.51
CA THR A 224 -10.29 20.31 -17.17
C THR A 224 -10.06 21.13 -18.44
N ASP A 225 -11.16 21.65 -19.01
CA ASP A 225 -11.07 22.75 -19.95
C ASP A 225 -11.01 24.06 -19.14
N HIS A 226 -10.21 25.02 -19.59
CA HIS A 226 -9.78 26.20 -18.83
C HIS A 226 -10.88 27.26 -18.54
N THR A 227 -12.14 26.86 -18.43
CA THR A 227 -13.29 27.78 -18.35
C THR A 227 -13.68 28.15 -16.92
N ASP A 228 -13.30 27.38 -15.91
CA ASP A 228 -13.87 27.53 -14.55
C ASP A 228 -12.99 28.32 -13.56
N GLN A 229 -11.77 28.72 -13.96
CA GLN A 229 -10.94 29.62 -13.15
C GLN A 229 -11.20 31.11 -13.43
N ARG A 230 -11.84 31.47 -14.55
CA ARG A 230 -12.18 32.88 -14.85
C ARG A 230 -13.45 33.38 -14.15
N VAL A 231 -14.30 32.49 -13.64
CA VAL A 231 -15.59 32.86 -13.00
C VAL A 231 -15.45 33.07 -11.48
N LYS A 232 -14.31 32.70 -10.87
CA LYS A 232 -14.07 32.90 -9.42
C LYS A 232 -13.28 34.16 -9.07
N LEU A 233 -13.04 35.03 -10.05
CA LEU A 233 -12.27 36.28 -9.90
C LEU A 233 -13.08 37.54 -10.23
N ASN A 234 -14.41 37.44 -10.37
CA ASN A 234 -15.32 38.60 -10.38
C ASN A 234 -16.31 38.49 -9.23
#